data_AF-A0A968V425-F1
#
_entry.id   AF-A0A968V425-F1
#
_cell.length_a   1.000
_cell.length_b   1.000
_cell.length_c   1.000
_cell.angle_alpha   90.00
_cell.angle_beta   90.00
_cell.angle_gamma   90.00
#
_symmetry.space_group_name_H-M   'P 1'
#
loop_
_entity.id
_entity.type
_entity.pdbx_description
1 polymer ?
#
loop_
_entity_poly.entity_id
_entity_poly.type
_entity_poly.pdbx_seq_one_letter_code
_entity_poly.pdbx_strand_id
1 'polypeptide(L)' 'MSDAVRRIAAPDTVPASGDPAARRQVEIGVGAQILRDLGIRDMVLLTNSPAHVYVGLEGFGLRIVGTRAIPKSKP' A
#
# COMPACT_ATOMS: atom_id res chain seq x y z
N MET A 1 -12.83 48.49 -9.12
CA MET A 1 -14.05 47.72 -9.42
C MET A 1 -13.66 46.70 -10.47
N SER A 2 -13.78 45.40 -10.14
CA SER A 2 -13.35 44.23 -10.93
C SER A 2 -11.83 44.13 -11.13
N ASP A 3 -11.15 43.03 -10.83
CA ASP A 3 -11.47 41.69 -11.32
C ASP A 3 -11.04 40.62 -10.31
N ALA A 4 -12.02 39.99 -9.66
CA ALA A 4 -11.83 38.84 -8.79
C ALA A 4 -11.90 37.56 -9.64
N VAL A 5 -10.84 37.26 -10.39
CA VAL A 5 -10.73 35.95 -11.05
C VAL A 5 -10.10 34.96 -10.07
N ARG A 6 -10.98 34.40 -9.25
CA ARG A 6 -10.80 33.19 -8.46
C ARG A 6 -10.29 32.09 -9.39
N ARG A 7 -8.99 31.76 -9.32
CA ARG A 7 -8.45 30.54 -9.94
C ARG A 7 -9.13 29.35 -9.27
N ILE A 8 -10.04 28.72 -10.02
CA ILE A 8 -10.64 27.44 -9.70
C ILE A 8 -9.48 26.43 -9.62
N ALA A 9 -9.27 25.87 -8.42
CA ALA A 9 -8.38 24.74 -8.21
C ALA A 9 -8.88 23.59 -9.10
N ALA A 10 -7.99 23.09 -9.97
CA ALA A 10 -8.30 21.98 -10.86
C ALA A 10 -8.63 20.70 -10.05
N PRO A 11 -9.51 19.84 -10.60
CA PRO A 11 -10.15 18.74 -9.89
C PRO A 11 -9.26 17.51 -9.79
N ASP A 12 -9.45 16.75 -8.70
CA ASP A 12 -9.22 15.30 -8.59
C ASP A 12 -8.11 14.73 -9.47
N THR A 13 -6.87 14.84 -9.01
CA THR A 13 -5.77 14.02 -9.51
C THR A 13 -6.06 12.56 -9.18
N VAL A 14 -6.72 11.87 -10.10
CA VAL A 14 -6.60 10.42 -10.25
C VAL A 14 -5.11 10.15 -10.45
N PRO A 15 -4.45 9.32 -9.62
CA PRO A 15 -3.01 9.11 -9.72
C PRO A 15 -2.67 8.63 -11.14
N ALA A 16 -1.88 9.43 -11.84
CA ALA A 16 -1.40 9.11 -13.17
C ALA A 16 -0.68 7.76 -13.13
N SER A 17 -1.08 6.85 -14.01
CA SER A 17 -0.61 5.47 -14.10
C SER A 17 0.85 5.38 -14.53
N GLY A 18 1.78 5.77 -13.67
CA GLY A 18 3.22 5.78 -13.92
C GLY A 18 4.10 5.70 -12.68
N ASP A 19 3.56 6.00 -11.49
CA ASP A 19 4.33 5.91 -10.26
C ASP A 19 4.45 4.44 -9.76
N PRO A 20 5.67 3.88 -9.67
CA PRO A 20 5.88 2.52 -9.14
C PRO A 20 5.39 2.35 -7.70
N ALA A 21 5.41 3.39 -6.87
CA ALA A 21 4.90 3.32 -5.50
C ALA A 21 3.38 3.17 -5.47
N ALA A 22 2.67 3.90 -6.35
CA ALA A 22 1.22 3.79 -6.47
C ALA A 22 0.80 2.39 -6.93
N ARG A 23 1.50 1.81 -7.92
CA ARG A 23 1.26 0.43 -8.37
C ARG A 23 1.48 -0.58 -7.24
N ARG A 24 2.54 -0.41 -6.46
CA ARG A 24 2.84 -1.27 -5.32
C ARG A 24 1.75 -1.21 -4.25
N GLN A 25 1.21 -0.02 -3.99
CA GLN A 25 0.12 0.15 -3.03
C GLN A 25 -1.15 -0.58 -3.48
N VAL A 26 -1.46 -0.56 -4.79
CA VAL A 26 -2.59 -1.30 -5.36
C VAL A 26 -2.40 -2.81 -5.19
N GLU A 27 -1.22 -3.34 -5.49
CA GLU A 27 -0.89 -4.77 -5.28
C GLU A 27 -1.05 -5.19 -3.81
N ILE A 28 -0.58 -4.35 -2.88
CA ILE A 28 -0.70 -4.60 -1.44
C ILE A 28 -2.17 -4.58 -1.01
N GLY A 29 -2.96 -3.64 -1.53
CA GLY A 29 -4.40 -3.56 -1.22
C GLY A 29 -5.15 -4.82 -1.62
N VAL A 30 -4.89 -5.34 -2.82
CA VAL A 30 -5.49 -6.60 -3.30
C VAL A 30 -5.04 -7.78 -2.43
N GLY A 31 -3.74 -7.89 -2.13
CA GLY A 31 -3.22 -8.94 -1.25
C GLY A 31 -3.84 -8.88 0.16
N ALA A 32 -4.02 -7.68 0.70
CA ALA A 32 -4.62 -7.47 2.01
C ALA A 32 -6.10 -7.89 2.06
N GLN A 33 -6.88 -7.61 1.01
CA GLN A 33 -8.27 -8.07 0.90
C GLN A 33 -8.35 -9.60 0.86
N ILE A 34 -7.50 -10.25 0.06
CA ILE A 34 -7.44 -11.71 -0.03
C ILE A 34 -7.16 -12.32 1.35
N LEU A 35 -6.15 -11.82 2.07
CA LEU A 35 -5.78 -12.35 3.38
C LEU A 35 -6.92 -12.19 4.40
N ARG A 36 -7.62 -11.04 4.37
CA ARG A 36 -8.79 -10.79 5.21
C ARG A 36 -9.91 -11.78 4.91
N ASP A 37 -10.20 -12.04 3.64
CA ASP A 37 -11.27 -12.94 3.22
C ASP A 37 -10.98 -14.40 3.61
N LEU A 38 -9.69 -14.77 3.67
CA LEU A 38 -9.23 -16.04 4.25
C LEU A 38 -9.30 -16.09 5.79
N GLY A 39 -9.74 -15.01 6.44
CA GLY A 39 -9.87 -14.93 7.90
C GLY A 39 -8.57 -14.63 8.63
N ILE A 40 -7.50 -14.27 7.92
CA ILE A 40 -6.21 -13.92 8.53
C ILE A 40 -6.34 -12.53 9.14
N ARG A 41 -5.82 -12.37 10.36
CA ARG A 41 -5.70 -11.07 11.04
C ARG A 41 -4.27 -10.78 11.46
N ASP A 42 -3.59 -11.80 11.98
CA ASP A 42 -2.22 -11.68 12.47
C ASP A 42 -1.28 -12.53 11.64
N MET A 43 -0.16 -11.97 11.20
CA MET A 43 0.80 -12.69 10.35
C MET A 43 2.25 -12.32 10.65
N VAL A 44 3.14 -13.25 10.31
CA VAL A 44 4.59 -12.99 10.26
C VAL A 44 4.95 -12.62 8.84
N LEU A 45 5.46 -11.40 8.63
CA LEU A 45 5.88 -10.92 7.32
C LEU A 45 7.20 -11.59 6.93
N LEU A 46 7.18 -12.37 5.85
CA LEU A 46 8.39 -12.89 5.22
C LEU A 46 8.88 -11.89 4.17
N THR A 47 9.95 -11.15 4.44
CA THR A 47 10.48 -10.16 3.49
C THR A 47 11.98 -9.95 3.62
N ASN A 48 12.63 -9.63 2.50
CA ASN A 48 13.99 -9.09 2.44
C ASN A 48 13.99 -7.60 2.03
N SER A 49 12.81 -6.99 1.89
CA SER A 49 12.61 -5.59 1.53
C SER A 49 12.35 -4.73 2.77
N PRO A 50 12.52 -3.40 2.68
CA PRO A 50 12.26 -2.51 3.80
C PRO A 50 10.81 -2.58 4.32
N ALA A 51 10.63 -2.46 5.64
CA ALA A 51 9.32 -2.59 6.29
C ALA A 51 8.31 -1.50 5.89
N HIS A 52 8.78 -0.30 5.51
CA HIS A 52 7.92 0.83 5.11
C HIS A 52 7.12 0.56 3.83
N VAL A 53 7.42 -0.51 3.10
CA VAL A 53 6.65 -0.93 1.92
C VAL A 53 5.26 -1.42 2.32
N TYR A 54 5.06 -1.93 3.54
CA TYR A 54 3.83 -2.61 3.96
C TYR A 54 2.93 -1.76 4.88
N VAL A 55 2.87 -0.45 4.62
CA VAL A 55 2.03 0.49 5.38
C VAL A 55 0.54 0.38 4.99
N GLY A 56 -0.36 0.66 5.95
CA GLY A 56 -1.80 0.72 5.71
C GLY A 56 -2.56 -0.62 5.83
N LEU A 57 -1.89 -1.70 6.25
CA LEU A 57 -2.52 -3.01 6.47
C LEU A 57 -3.60 -2.99 7.58
N GLU A 58 -3.47 -2.10 8.56
CA GLU A 58 -4.46 -1.94 9.63
C GLU A 58 -5.84 -1.53 9.10
N GLY A 59 -5.91 -0.78 7.99
CA GLY A 59 -7.17 -0.43 7.32
C GLY A 59 -7.91 -1.64 6.73
N PHE A 60 -7.21 -2.76 6.56
CA PHE A 60 -7.77 -4.04 6.12
C PHE A 60 -8.01 -5.01 7.30
N GLY A 61 -7.74 -4.60 8.54
CA GLY A 61 -7.85 -5.46 9.72
C GLY A 61 -6.70 -6.46 9.86
N LEU A 62 -5.55 -6.17 9.26
CA LEU A 62 -4.35 -7.01 9.27
C LEU A 62 -3.25 -6.41 10.14
N ARG A 63 -2.54 -7.27 10.88
CA ARG A 63 -1.41 -6.90 11.75
C ARG A 63 -0.21 -7.78 11.46
N ILE A 64 0.94 -7.14 11.32
CA ILE A 64 2.23 -7.83 11.28
C ILE A 64 2.69 -8.00 12.72
N VAL A 65 2.69 -9.25 13.21
CA VAL A 65 3.10 -9.60 14.59
C VAL A 65 4.56 -10.03 14.68
N GLY A 66 5.25 -10.14 13.55
CA GLY A 66 6.68 -10.41 13.47
C GLY A 66 7.18 -10.34 12.03
N THR A 67 8.50 -10.28 11.86
CA THR A 67 9.13 -10.25 10.53
C THR A 67 10.26 -11.27 10.48
N ARG A 68 10.37 -12.00 9.37
CA ARG A 68 11.48 -12.92 9.10
C ARG A 68 12.01 -12.74 7.68
N ALA A 69 13.31 -12.89 7.52
CA ALA A 69 13.93 -12.87 6.21
C ALA A 69 13.50 -14.11 5.38
N ILE A 70 13.38 -13.93 4.07
CA ILE A 70 13.22 -15.06 3.15
C ILE A 70 14.62 -15.66 2.94
N PRO A 71 14.85 -16.94 3.28
CA PRO A 71 16.14 -17.58 3.06
C PRO A 71 16.54 -17.47 1.60
N LYS A 72 17.79 -17.09 1.32
CA LYS A 72 18.33 -17.22 -0.04
C LYS A 72 18.40 -18.71 -0.35
N SER A 73 17.76 -19.17 -1.42
CA SER A 73 17.94 -20.56 -1.83
C SER A 73 19.42 -20.80 -2.11
N LYS A 74 19.89 -22.00 -1.77
CA LYS A 74 21.25 -22.45 -2.12
C LYS A 74 21.42 -22.34 -3.65
N PRO A 75 22.59 -21.91 -4.16
CA PRO A 75 22.86 -21.92 -5.59
C PRO A 75 22.75 -23.32 -6.18
#